data_AF-A0A948TFH7-F1
#
_entry.id   AF-A0A948TFH7-F1
#
_cell.length_a   1.000
_cell.length_b   1.000
_cell.length_c   1.000
_cell.angle_alpha   90.00
_cell.angle_beta   90.00
_cell.angle_gamma   90.00
#
_symmetry.space_group_name_H-M   'P 1'
#
loop_
_entity.id
_entity.type
_entity.pdbx_description
1 polymer ?
#
loop_
_entity_poly.entity_id
_entity_poly.type
_entity_poly.pdbx_seq_one_letter_code
_entity_poly.pdbx_strand_id
1 'polypeptide(L)'
;MGSEVKLTSNEVESLAPDASSLKAARGLIKQAKWPLLEYSDHALWGHCQGSGKNPYVAMVDLTQPDIAFKCSCPSRKFPCKHGLALLLNFVEHQDWFKSAPEPQNVTEWLDKRAANAQKKEQRSQEKIDKAKAALEKAQQAAQQAAEGQVQAKSATLVKREAAIADGIAELKLWLKDCLRIGLMQVMQQRVSDINRLSKRLVDAKAPALANMLQEAKDIDCSTNEGRRQYLKQLSRVYLVASSFERRESLTPEWQSEIARLVGIPTPKEEVMAAAMVANGGQDVAPETVLVCADWPYKVANGTNHKQYCYRLAQQEFVTYFTFVPNNAQAAQQVEQPLPIGAVFSAKVYPYPGLPQVPRVLLEERVLQGKIPPSAAGADSGTGAVTVSDAASASAAALSADAASTAAGDAALSLWSQLHGVPAMPAALQSMAQYFTQNPFADLYPVVMEHANFAQQGATYNGTWFLCDPEGHARQLSCDGKNQEELHEQVVSCLALTGGHEFTAIVLLNDVQTILCGVVYEGRFLPLNISKLFSD
;
A
#
# COMPACT_ATOMS: atom_id res chain seq x y z
N MET A 1 55.60 -38.27 -18.76
CA MET A 1 54.87 -39.56 -18.84
C MET A 1 53.58 -39.25 -19.57
N GLY A 2 53.33 -39.89 -20.71
CA GLY A 2 52.20 -39.54 -21.58
C GLY A 2 50.84 -39.92 -20.96
N SER A 3 49.81 -39.14 -21.27
CA SER A 3 48.43 -39.46 -20.93
C SER A 3 47.90 -40.56 -21.85
N GLU A 4 48.06 -41.81 -21.43
CA GLU A 4 47.63 -43.00 -22.16
C GLU A 4 46.10 -42.99 -22.39
N VAL A 5 45.67 -42.76 -23.64
CA VAL A 5 44.26 -42.60 -24.02
C VAL A 5 43.55 -43.96 -24.00
N LYS A 6 43.11 -44.38 -22.81
CA LYS A 6 42.38 -45.63 -22.56
C LYS A 6 40.90 -45.55 -22.96
N LEU A 7 40.66 -45.42 -24.27
CA LEU A 7 39.34 -45.65 -24.85
C LEU A 7 39.05 -47.16 -24.86
N THR A 8 37.88 -47.56 -24.38
CA THR A 8 37.37 -48.93 -24.49
C THR A 8 36.61 -49.12 -25.80
N SER A 9 36.50 -50.36 -26.31
CA SER A 9 35.75 -50.63 -27.55
C SER A 9 34.30 -50.15 -27.42
N ASN A 10 33.64 -50.37 -26.27
CA ASN A 10 32.29 -49.89 -25.97
C ASN A 10 32.12 -48.35 -26.13
N GLU A 11 33.10 -47.56 -25.69
CA GLU A 11 33.07 -46.10 -25.86
C GLU A 11 33.22 -45.73 -27.35
N VAL A 12 34.09 -46.41 -28.08
CA VAL A 12 34.23 -46.25 -29.54
C VAL A 12 32.94 -46.65 -30.28
N GLU A 13 32.24 -47.70 -29.83
CA GLU A 13 30.95 -48.10 -30.41
C GLU A 13 29.85 -47.05 -30.18
N SER A 14 29.91 -46.31 -29.06
CA SER A 14 28.98 -45.20 -28.78
C SER A 14 29.13 -44.02 -29.75
N LEU A 15 30.30 -43.87 -30.40
CA LEU A 15 30.55 -42.88 -31.43
C LEU A 15 29.96 -43.28 -32.80
N ALA A 16 29.38 -44.47 -32.96
CA ALA A 16 28.81 -44.89 -34.23
C ALA A 16 27.51 -44.13 -34.55
N PRO A 17 27.36 -43.56 -35.77
CA PRO A 17 26.15 -42.78 -36.11
C PRO A 17 24.91 -43.66 -36.29
N ASP A 18 25.08 -44.97 -36.45
CA ASP A 18 24.05 -46.01 -36.34
C ASP A 18 24.67 -47.41 -36.29
N ALA A 19 23.87 -48.40 -35.86
CA ALA A 19 24.26 -49.80 -35.78
C ALA A 19 24.66 -50.43 -37.14
N SER A 20 24.17 -49.92 -38.28
CA SER A 20 24.59 -50.41 -39.61
C SER A 20 26.02 -50.00 -39.93
N SER A 21 26.40 -48.79 -39.51
CA SER A 21 27.74 -48.21 -39.67
C SER A 21 28.75 -48.90 -38.75
N LEU A 22 28.33 -49.24 -37.52
CA LEU A 22 29.12 -50.06 -36.59
C LEU A 22 29.35 -51.48 -37.12
N LYS A 23 28.30 -52.18 -37.57
CA LYS A 23 28.42 -53.52 -38.17
C LYS A 23 29.33 -53.50 -39.40
N ALA A 24 29.26 -52.44 -40.21
CA ALA A 24 30.13 -52.25 -41.36
C ALA A 24 31.58 -51.89 -40.98
N ALA A 25 31.81 -51.26 -39.82
CA ALA A 25 33.14 -50.96 -39.29
C ALA A 25 33.82 -52.22 -38.72
N ARG A 26 33.13 -53.01 -37.89
CA ARG A 26 33.62 -54.32 -37.42
C ARG A 26 34.03 -55.24 -38.58
N GLY A 27 33.29 -55.20 -39.71
CA GLY A 27 33.63 -55.91 -40.95
C GLY A 27 34.94 -55.47 -41.65
N LEU A 28 35.62 -54.44 -41.14
CA LEU A 28 36.92 -53.94 -41.60
C LEU A 28 38.07 -54.19 -40.60
N ILE A 29 37.81 -54.78 -39.43
CA ILE A 29 38.84 -55.15 -38.46
C ILE A 29 39.53 -56.43 -38.93
N LYS A 30 40.46 -56.25 -39.88
CA LYS A 30 41.30 -57.30 -40.51
C LYS A 30 42.58 -56.65 -41.03
N GLN A 31 43.74 -57.02 -40.49
CA GLN A 31 45.04 -56.46 -40.86
C GLN A 31 45.28 -56.39 -42.39
N ALA A 32 44.90 -57.44 -43.12
CA ALA A 32 45.02 -57.50 -44.59
C ALA A 32 44.16 -56.48 -45.37
N LYS A 33 43.23 -55.76 -44.72
CA LYS A 33 42.49 -54.62 -45.30
C LYS A 33 43.18 -53.27 -45.06
N TRP A 34 44.25 -53.22 -44.28
CA TRP A 34 44.93 -51.99 -43.91
C TRP A 34 46.43 -52.05 -44.23
N PRO A 35 46.84 -51.74 -45.47
CA PRO A 35 48.26 -51.65 -45.83
C PRO A 35 49.08 -50.61 -45.04
N LEU A 36 48.43 -49.73 -44.28
CA LEU A 36 49.06 -48.79 -43.34
C LEU A 36 48.13 -48.56 -42.15
N LEU A 37 48.70 -48.66 -40.94
CA LEU A 37 48.11 -48.30 -39.64
C LEU A 37 49.21 -47.64 -38.80
N GLU A 38 49.05 -46.35 -38.50
CA GLU A 38 50.07 -45.52 -37.86
C GLU A 38 49.45 -44.54 -36.86
N TYR A 39 50.24 -44.07 -35.89
CA TYR A 39 49.78 -43.16 -34.84
C TYR A 39 50.86 -42.21 -34.30
N SER A 40 50.38 -41.10 -33.74
CA SER A 40 51.10 -40.17 -32.85
C SER A 40 50.41 -40.13 -31.47
N ASP A 41 50.93 -39.32 -30.55
CA ASP A 41 50.27 -39.02 -29.27
C ASP A 41 48.95 -38.22 -29.43
N HIS A 42 48.61 -37.77 -30.65
CA HIS A 42 47.48 -36.87 -30.92
C HIS A 42 46.53 -37.38 -32.02
N ALA A 43 46.98 -38.29 -32.89
CA ALA A 43 46.17 -38.76 -34.00
C ALA A 43 46.45 -40.23 -34.40
N LEU A 44 45.45 -40.85 -35.01
CA LEU A 44 45.56 -42.11 -35.75
C LEU A 44 45.42 -41.84 -37.25
N TRP A 45 46.15 -42.54 -38.09
CA TRP A 45 45.86 -42.59 -39.53
C TRP A 45 46.05 -43.99 -40.11
N GLY A 46 45.30 -44.29 -41.16
CA GLY A 46 45.34 -45.59 -41.80
C GLY A 46 44.75 -45.61 -43.20
N HIS A 47 45.22 -46.54 -44.00
CA HIS A 47 44.79 -46.74 -45.39
C HIS A 47 43.89 -47.96 -45.49
N CYS A 48 42.57 -47.78 -45.53
CA CYS A 48 41.63 -48.87 -45.70
C CYS A 48 41.51 -49.24 -47.19
N GLN A 49 41.93 -50.44 -47.57
CA GLN A 49 41.78 -50.95 -48.93
C GLN A 49 40.29 -51.12 -49.28
N GLY A 50 39.84 -50.40 -50.30
CA GLY A 50 38.49 -50.47 -50.84
C GLY A 50 38.40 -51.36 -52.09
N SER A 51 37.28 -51.29 -52.79
CA SER A 51 37.08 -51.89 -54.12
C SER A 51 37.71 -51.08 -55.27
N GLY A 52 38.33 -49.93 -54.98
CA GLY A 52 39.04 -49.09 -55.94
C GLY A 52 40.56 -49.26 -55.88
N LYS A 53 41.26 -48.74 -56.90
CA LYS A 53 42.72 -48.81 -57.02
C LYS A 53 43.48 -48.15 -55.87
N ASN A 54 42.91 -47.09 -55.28
CA ASN A 54 43.53 -46.33 -54.20
C ASN A 54 42.79 -46.62 -52.87
N PRO A 55 43.51 -46.85 -51.75
CA PRO A 55 42.89 -46.96 -50.42
C PRO A 55 42.14 -45.69 -49.99
N TYR A 56 41.18 -45.84 -49.09
CA TYR A 56 40.61 -44.70 -48.36
C TYR A 56 41.52 -44.32 -47.20
N VAL A 57 42.00 -43.08 -47.18
CA VAL A 57 42.71 -42.51 -46.03
C VAL A 57 41.66 -42.22 -44.95
N ALA A 58 41.81 -42.82 -43.78
CA ALA A 58 41.08 -42.48 -42.57
C ALA A 58 42.05 -41.84 -41.57
N MET A 59 41.57 -40.86 -40.83
CA MET A 59 42.30 -40.11 -39.80
C MET A 59 41.37 -39.88 -38.61
N VAL A 60 41.89 -40.04 -37.40
CA VAL A 60 41.20 -39.77 -36.13
C VAL A 60 42.05 -38.80 -35.34
N ASP A 61 41.41 -37.76 -34.80
CA ASP A 61 41.99 -36.83 -33.83
C ASP A 61 41.61 -37.34 -32.43
N LEU A 62 42.61 -37.61 -31.59
CA LEU A 62 42.46 -38.13 -30.22
C LEU A 62 42.42 -37.03 -29.16
N THR A 63 42.52 -35.75 -29.55
CA THR A 63 42.51 -34.63 -28.58
C THR A 63 41.14 -34.48 -27.92
N GLN A 64 41.12 -34.69 -26.61
CA GLN A 64 39.94 -34.55 -25.77
C GLN A 64 39.54 -33.07 -25.61
N PRO A 65 38.24 -32.72 -25.51
CA PRO A 65 37.09 -33.63 -25.40
C PRO A 65 36.47 -34.09 -26.73
N ASP A 66 36.80 -33.45 -27.86
CA ASP A 66 36.09 -33.62 -29.14
C ASP A 66 36.84 -34.55 -30.11
N ILE A 67 36.84 -35.86 -29.84
CA ILE A 67 37.37 -36.89 -30.77
C ILE A 67 36.72 -36.71 -32.15
N ALA A 68 37.54 -36.53 -33.19
CA ALA A 68 37.04 -36.22 -34.53
C ALA A 68 37.59 -37.14 -35.61
N PHE A 69 36.85 -37.24 -36.72
CA PHE A 69 37.12 -38.22 -37.78
C PHE A 69 37.13 -37.53 -39.14
N LYS A 70 38.16 -37.78 -39.95
CA LYS A 70 38.26 -37.35 -41.36
C LYS A 70 38.58 -38.57 -42.21
N CYS A 71 37.86 -38.74 -43.33
CA CYS A 71 38.13 -39.84 -44.26
C CYS A 71 37.91 -39.39 -45.70
N SER A 72 38.72 -39.90 -46.64
CA SER A 72 38.59 -39.59 -48.08
C SER A 72 37.42 -40.31 -48.78
N CYS A 73 36.61 -41.09 -48.05
CA CYS A 73 35.46 -41.78 -48.64
C CYS A 73 34.22 -40.88 -48.81
N PRO A 74 33.39 -41.07 -49.85
CA PRO A 74 32.23 -40.23 -50.15
C PRO A 74 31.00 -40.48 -49.23
N SER A 75 31.21 -40.94 -48.00
CA SER A 75 30.11 -41.17 -47.06
C SER A 75 29.61 -39.86 -46.46
N ARG A 76 28.30 -39.72 -46.29
CA ARG A 76 27.66 -38.61 -45.55
C ARG A 76 27.42 -38.94 -44.06
N LYS A 77 27.78 -40.14 -43.61
CA LYS A 77 27.72 -40.54 -42.19
C LYS A 77 29.08 -40.34 -41.55
N PHE A 78 29.11 -39.60 -40.44
CA PHE A 78 30.31 -39.29 -39.67
C PHE A 78 30.05 -39.60 -38.18
N PRO A 79 30.90 -40.40 -37.51
CA PRO A 79 32.04 -41.15 -38.03
C PRO A 79 31.66 -42.15 -39.13
N CYS A 80 32.44 -42.20 -40.22
CA CYS A 80 32.19 -43.16 -41.29
C CYS A 80 32.75 -44.54 -40.91
N LYS A 81 32.30 -45.62 -41.59
CA LYS A 81 32.75 -46.98 -41.26
C LYS A 81 34.28 -47.18 -41.28
N HIS A 82 35.03 -46.40 -42.06
CA HIS A 82 36.49 -46.48 -42.08
C HIS A 82 37.12 -45.74 -40.89
N GLY A 83 36.64 -44.55 -40.52
CA GLY A 83 37.14 -43.83 -39.35
C GLY A 83 36.81 -44.55 -38.04
N LEU A 84 35.58 -45.07 -37.92
CA LEU A 84 35.16 -45.90 -36.80
C LEU A 84 35.98 -47.20 -36.73
N ALA A 85 36.20 -47.87 -37.86
CA ALA A 85 37.06 -49.05 -37.89
C ALA A 85 38.52 -48.74 -37.53
N LEU A 86 39.08 -47.61 -37.96
CA LEU A 86 40.45 -47.22 -37.61
C LEU A 86 40.63 -47.11 -36.10
N LEU A 87 39.68 -46.47 -35.40
CA LEU A 87 39.71 -46.37 -33.93
C LEU A 87 39.46 -47.71 -33.23
N LEU A 88 38.56 -48.55 -33.75
CA LEU A 88 38.35 -49.92 -33.23
C LEU A 88 39.59 -50.81 -33.40
N ASN A 89 40.27 -50.77 -34.55
CA ASN A 89 41.52 -51.52 -34.75
C ASN A 89 42.59 -51.05 -33.74
N PHE A 90 42.66 -49.75 -33.39
CA PHE A 90 43.65 -49.25 -32.43
C PHE A 90 43.38 -49.72 -30.99
N VAL A 91 42.11 -49.79 -30.59
CA VAL A 91 41.70 -50.25 -29.25
C VAL A 91 41.77 -51.78 -29.10
N GLU A 92 41.45 -52.53 -30.15
CA GLU A 92 41.41 -54.00 -30.11
C GLU A 92 42.74 -54.66 -30.51
N HIS A 93 43.52 -54.00 -31.38
CA HIS A 93 44.74 -54.53 -32.00
C HIS A 93 45.83 -53.44 -32.15
N GLN A 94 46.19 -52.78 -31.04
CA GLN A 94 47.21 -51.72 -31.02
C GLN A 94 48.58 -52.20 -31.56
N ASP A 95 48.85 -53.50 -31.48
CA ASP A 95 50.04 -54.17 -32.03
C ASP A 95 50.15 -54.11 -33.56
N TRP A 96 49.05 -53.81 -34.27
CA TRP A 96 49.06 -53.61 -35.72
C TRP A 96 49.53 -52.21 -36.14
N PHE A 97 49.64 -51.27 -35.19
CA PHE A 97 49.97 -49.87 -35.45
C PHE A 97 51.45 -49.57 -35.20
N LYS A 98 52.01 -48.69 -36.03
CA LYS A 98 53.38 -48.16 -35.85
C LYS A 98 53.35 -46.72 -35.38
N SER A 99 54.13 -46.39 -34.37
CA SER A 99 54.36 -44.99 -34.00
C SER A 99 55.19 -44.33 -35.10
N ALA A 100 54.73 -43.18 -35.59
CA ALA A 100 55.33 -42.47 -36.73
C ALA A 100 55.11 -40.95 -36.57
N PRO A 101 55.95 -40.11 -37.20
CA PRO A 101 55.67 -38.67 -37.30
C PRO A 101 54.43 -38.44 -38.16
N GLU A 102 53.62 -37.46 -37.81
CA GLU A 102 52.38 -37.16 -38.54
C GLU A 102 52.67 -36.70 -39.98
N PRO A 103 52.00 -37.28 -40.99
CA PRO A 103 52.12 -36.81 -42.36
C PRO A 103 51.37 -35.48 -42.54
N GLN A 104 51.85 -34.62 -43.44
CA GLN A 104 51.35 -33.25 -43.67
C GLN A 104 49.80 -33.14 -43.73
N ASN A 105 49.11 -34.09 -44.35
CA ASN A 105 47.64 -34.11 -44.46
C ASN A 105 46.86 -34.37 -43.15
N VAL A 106 47.54 -34.85 -42.12
CA VAL A 106 47.06 -34.98 -40.72
C VAL A 106 47.32 -33.65 -40.01
N THR A 107 48.57 -33.15 -40.03
CA THR A 107 48.96 -31.90 -39.36
C THR A 107 48.12 -30.70 -39.84
N GLU A 108 48.00 -30.49 -41.16
CA GLU A 108 47.13 -29.45 -41.76
C GLU A 108 45.65 -29.55 -41.35
N TRP A 109 45.19 -30.72 -40.91
CA TRP A 109 43.83 -30.93 -40.45
C TRP A 109 43.66 -30.65 -38.95
N LEU A 110 44.62 -31.06 -38.13
CA LEU A 110 44.66 -30.76 -36.70
C LEU A 110 44.83 -29.25 -36.47
N ASP A 111 45.79 -28.60 -37.15
CA ASP A 111 45.98 -27.14 -37.12
C ASP A 111 44.69 -26.39 -37.49
N LYS A 112 44.01 -26.86 -38.56
CA LYS A 112 42.75 -26.28 -39.02
C LYS A 112 41.58 -26.55 -38.06
N ARG A 113 41.63 -27.58 -37.22
CA ARG A 113 40.66 -27.78 -36.13
C ARG A 113 40.96 -26.83 -34.97
N ALA A 114 42.20 -26.80 -34.47
CA ALA A 114 42.62 -25.92 -33.39
C ALA A 114 42.33 -24.44 -33.68
N ALA A 115 42.71 -23.95 -34.88
CA ALA A 115 42.48 -22.57 -35.30
C ALA A 115 41.00 -22.21 -35.47
N ASN A 116 40.11 -23.19 -35.69
CA ASN A 116 38.65 -22.96 -35.74
C ASN A 116 38.01 -23.03 -34.35
N ALA A 117 38.50 -23.89 -33.45
CA ALA A 117 38.06 -23.94 -32.06
C ALA A 117 38.35 -22.61 -31.34
N GLN A 118 39.59 -22.10 -31.45
CA GLN A 118 39.97 -20.79 -30.88
C GLN A 118 39.10 -19.63 -31.40
N LYS A 119 38.83 -19.60 -32.72
CA LYS A 119 37.95 -18.59 -33.33
C LYS A 119 36.48 -18.73 -32.96
N LYS A 120 36.03 -19.93 -32.59
CA LYS A 120 34.69 -20.15 -32.02
C LYS A 120 34.63 -19.57 -30.60
N GLU A 121 35.64 -19.86 -29.78
CA GLU A 121 35.65 -19.46 -28.36
C GLU A 121 35.81 -17.96 -28.17
N GLN A 122 36.69 -17.31 -28.94
CA GLN A 122 36.79 -15.85 -28.97
C GLN A 122 35.44 -15.19 -29.32
N ARG A 123 34.63 -15.83 -30.18
CA ARG A 123 33.30 -15.33 -30.60
C ARG A 123 32.17 -15.66 -29.62
N SER A 124 32.30 -16.66 -28.74
CA SER A 124 31.40 -16.81 -27.58
C SER A 124 31.74 -15.76 -26.52
N GLN A 125 33.01 -15.64 -26.17
CA GLN A 125 33.46 -14.72 -25.13
C GLN A 125 33.16 -13.25 -25.49
N GLU A 126 33.49 -12.80 -26.71
CA GLU A 126 33.11 -11.46 -27.20
C GLU A 126 31.61 -11.18 -27.10
N LYS A 127 30.75 -12.18 -27.31
CA LYS A 127 29.29 -12.02 -27.22
C LYS A 127 28.83 -11.93 -25.76
N ILE A 128 29.41 -12.73 -24.88
CA ILE A 128 29.13 -12.70 -23.43
C ILE A 128 29.54 -11.35 -22.85
N ASP A 129 30.72 -10.84 -23.21
CA ASP A 129 31.22 -9.57 -22.68
C ASP A 129 30.46 -8.37 -23.26
N LYS A 130 30.09 -8.40 -24.56
CA LYS A 130 29.19 -7.40 -25.15
C LYS A 130 27.78 -7.44 -24.51
N ALA A 131 27.28 -8.62 -24.14
CA ALA A 131 25.99 -8.74 -23.44
C ALA A 131 26.06 -8.23 -22.00
N LYS A 132 27.13 -8.51 -21.25
CA LYS A 132 27.37 -7.96 -19.91
C LYS A 132 27.49 -6.43 -19.95
N ALA A 133 28.33 -5.88 -20.82
CA ALA A 133 28.51 -4.43 -20.95
C ALA A 133 27.22 -3.72 -21.40
N ALA A 134 26.37 -4.37 -22.21
CA ALA A 134 25.05 -3.84 -22.55
C ALA A 134 24.08 -3.86 -21.34
N LEU A 135 24.12 -4.91 -20.51
CA LEU A 135 23.29 -5.03 -19.30
C LEU A 135 23.71 -4.01 -18.23
N GLU A 136 25.00 -3.89 -17.93
CA GLU A 136 25.53 -2.89 -16.99
C GLU A 136 25.19 -1.47 -17.44
N LYS A 137 25.34 -1.16 -18.74
CA LYS A 137 24.99 0.15 -19.29
C LYS A 137 23.48 0.44 -19.25
N ALA A 138 22.63 -0.58 -19.42
CA ALA A 138 21.19 -0.45 -19.25
C ALA A 138 20.80 -0.21 -17.78
N GLN A 139 21.45 -0.91 -16.84
CA GLN A 139 21.26 -0.72 -15.39
C GLN A 139 21.71 0.68 -14.94
N GLN A 140 22.89 1.14 -15.37
CA GLN A 140 23.38 2.49 -15.09
C GLN A 140 22.47 3.57 -15.69
N ALA A 141 21.96 3.38 -16.91
CA ALA A 141 21.01 4.31 -17.53
C ALA A 141 19.67 4.37 -16.78
N ALA A 142 19.15 3.22 -16.31
CA ALA A 142 17.95 3.16 -15.50
C ALA A 142 18.14 3.84 -14.13
N GLN A 143 19.29 3.62 -13.49
CA GLN A 143 19.64 4.25 -12.21
C GLN A 143 19.80 5.78 -12.35
N GLN A 144 20.53 6.25 -13.36
CA GLN A 144 20.66 7.69 -13.64
C GLN A 144 19.32 8.35 -14.01
N ALA A 145 18.42 7.62 -14.69
CA ALA A 145 17.06 8.11 -14.95
C ALA A 145 16.24 8.23 -13.65
N ALA A 146 16.35 7.28 -12.72
CA ALA A 146 15.70 7.35 -11.40
C ALA A 146 16.28 8.50 -10.54
N GLU A 147 17.60 8.63 -10.47
CA GLU A 147 18.29 9.72 -9.76
C GLU A 147 17.91 11.10 -10.34
N GLY A 148 17.86 11.23 -11.67
CA GLY A 148 17.40 12.44 -12.35
C GLY A 148 15.93 12.77 -12.08
N GLN A 149 15.06 11.76 -11.98
CA GLN A 149 13.65 11.95 -11.57
C GLN A 149 13.53 12.39 -10.11
N VAL A 150 14.32 11.84 -9.19
CA VAL A 150 14.36 12.26 -7.77
C VAL A 150 14.88 13.70 -7.64
N GLN A 151 15.92 14.08 -8.38
CA GLN A 151 16.43 15.45 -8.42
C GLN A 151 15.41 16.43 -9.03
N ALA A 152 14.73 16.05 -10.12
CA ALA A 152 13.67 16.88 -10.70
C ALA A 152 12.45 17.02 -9.77
N LYS A 153 12.06 15.96 -9.06
CA LYS A 153 10.98 15.96 -8.06
C LYS A 153 11.32 16.88 -6.88
N SER A 154 12.51 16.75 -6.29
CA SER A 154 12.97 17.61 -5.19
C SER A 154 13.09 19.09 -5.60
N ALA A 155 13.68 19.40 -6.76
CA ALA A 155 13.75 20.78 -7.27
C ALA A 155 12.35 21.38 -7.55
N THR A 156 11.36 20.54 -7.86
CA THR A 156 9.96 20.96 -8.02
C THR A 156 9.26 21.18 -6.67
N LEU A 157 9.56 20.36 -5.67
CA LEU A 157 9.08 20.55 -4.29
C LEU A 157 9.61 21.85 -3.69
N VAL A 158 10.92 22.12 -3.76
CA VAL A 158 11.52 23.38 -3.26
C VAL A 158 10.89 24.61 -3.91
N LYS A 159 10.67 24.59 -5.24
CA LYS A 159 9.97 25.69 -5.94
C LYS A 159 8.52 25.84 -5.49
N ARG A 160 7.83 24.74 -5.16
CA ARG A 160 6.47 24.78 -4.61
C ARG A 160 6.46 25.36 -3.20
N GLU A 161 7.38 24.94 -2.33
CA GLU A 161 7.45 25.37 -0.94
C GLU A 161 7.81 26.86 -0.84
N ALA A 162 8.70 27.36 -1.70
CA ALA A 162 8.96 28.80 -1.86
C ALA A 162 7.71 29.57 -2.31
N ALA A 163 6.98 29.08 -3.32
CA ALA A 163 5.74 29.73 -3.79
C ALA A 163 4.66 29.76 -2.69
N ILE A 164 4.56 28.69 -1.88
CA ILE A 164 3.67 28.61 -0.72
C ILE A 164 4.07 29.65 0.34
N ALA A 165 5.38 29.77 0.64
CA ALA A 165 5.90 30.74 1.60
C ALA A 165 5.60 32.19 1.19
N ASP A 166 5.77 32.55 -0.08
CA ASP A 166 5.40 33.86 -0.63
C ASP A 166 3.90 34.17 -0.44
N GLY A 167 3.02 33.20 -0.72
CA GLY A 167 1.58 33.34 -0.52
C GLY A 167 1.19 33.46 0.97
N ILE A 168 1.89 32.73 1.84
CA ILE A 168 1.75 32.80 3.30
C ILE A 168 2.22 34.15 3.85
N ALA A 169 3.29 34.73 3.31
CA ALA A 169 3.79 36.04 3.72
C ALA A 169 2.78 37.16 3.41
N GLU A 170 2.17 37.17 2.22
CA GLU A 170 1.11 38.13 1.87
C GLU A 170 -0.13 37.96 2.77
N LEU A 171 -0.57 36.70 2.97
CA LEU A 171 -1.67 36.36 3.87
C LEU A 171 -1.42 36.86 5.30
N LYS A 172 -0.22 36.60 5.85
CA LYS A 172 0.13 37.00 7.22
C LYS A 172 0.33 38.50 7.39
N LEU A 173 0.70 39.23 6.33
CA LEU A 173 0.68 40.69 6.34
C LEU A 173 -0.75 41.21 6.46
N TRP A 174 -1.67 40.73 5.61
CA TRP A 174 -3.08 41.09 5.69
C TRP A 174 -3.71 40.75 7.05
N LEU A 175 -3.47 39.54 7.59
CA LEU A 175 -3.97 39.13 8.91
C LEU A 175 -3.47 40.07 10.03
N LYS A 176 -2.24 40.56 9.96
CA LYS A 176 -1.71 41.56 10.91
C LYS A 176 -2.36 42.93 10.72
N ASP A 177 -2.60 43.35 9.48
CA ASP A 177 -3.32 44.60 9.19
C ASP A 177 -4.79 44.55 9.64
N CYS A 178 -5.46 43.39 9.57
CA CYS A 178 -6.80 43.20 10.15
C CYS A 178 -6.85 43.46 11.66
N LEU A 179 -5.78 43.10 12.39
CA LEU A 179 -5.65 43.38 13.82
C LEU A 179 -5.26 44.84 14.07
N ARG A 180 -4.37 45.42 13.24
CA ARG A 180 -3.86 46.79 13.37
C ARG A 180 -4.91 47.87 13.04
N ILE A 181 -5.72 47.65 12.02
CA ILE A 181 -6.78 48.56 11.56
C ILE A 181 -8.09 48.29 12.32
N GLY A 182 -8.25 47.07 12.84
CA GLY A 182 -9.43 46.63 13.58
C GLY A 182 -10.43 45.91 12.68
N LEU A 183 -10.88 44.73 13.14
CA LEU A 183 -11.75 43.82 12.39
C LEU A 183 -13.01 44.50 11.83
N MET A 184 -13.61 45.41 12.61
CA MET A 184 -14.83 46.15 12.22
C MET A 184 -14.67 47.02 10.97
N GLN A 185 -13.46 47.50 10.65
CA GLN A 185 -13.21 48.29 9.45
C GLN A 185 -12.92 47.39 8.24
N VAL A 186 -12.17 46.30 8.43
CA VAL A 186 -11.93 45.30 7.37
C VAL A 186 -13.21 44.57 6.96
N MET A 187 -14.18 44.42 7.86
CA MET A 187 -15.51 43.84 7.59
C MET A 187 -16.19 44.41 6.33
N GLN A 188 -15.99 45.69 6.01
CA GLN A 188 -16.56 46.33 4.82
C GLN A 188 -15.98 45.79 3.50
N GLN A 189 -14.74 45.29 3.50
CA GLN A 189 -14.05 44.77 2.31
C GLN A 189 -13.74 43.26 2.41
N ARG A 190 -14.18 42.57 3.48
CA ARG A 190 -13.93 41.14 3.74
C ARG A 190 -14.08 40.29 2.50
N VAL A 191 -15.23 40.35 1.83
CA VAL A 191 -15.57 39.39 0.76
C VAL A 191 -14.63 39.56 -0.44
N SER A 192 -14.30 40.80 -0.80
CA SER A 192 -13.28 41.10 -1.82
C SER A 192 -11.89 40.61 -1.41
N ASP A 193 -11.45 40.87 -0.18
CA ASP A 193 -10.12 40.48 0.29
C ASP A 193 -9.95 38.96 0.42
N ILE A 194 -10.92 38.27 1.03
CA ILE A 194 -10.91 36.81 1.13
C ILE A 194 -10.93 36.17 -0.26
N ASN A 195 -11.75 36.67 -1.19
CA ASN A 195 -11.74 36.18 -2.58
C ASN A 195 -10.39 36.46 -3.30
N ARG A 196 -9.72 37.59 -3.02
CA ARG A 196 -8.40 37.94 -3.58
C ARG A 196 -7.30 37.04 -3.02
N LEU A 197 -7.24 36.89 -1.70
CA LEU A 197 -6.22 36.14 -0.98
C LEU A 197 -6.38 34.63 -1.17
N SER A 198 -7.60 34.08 -1.19
CA SER A 198 -7.80 32.65 -1.52
C SER A 198 -7.35 32.32 -2.95
N LYS A 199 -7.59 33.20 -3.93
CA LYS A 199 -7.03 33.01 -5.29
C LYS A 199 -5.50 33.00 -5.26
N ARG A 200 -4.90 34.02 -4.62
CA ARG A 200 -3.45 34.14 -4.44
C ARG A 200 -2.83 32.91 -3.77
N LEU A 201 -3.50 32.32 -2.78
CA LEU A 201 -3.08 31.08 -2.10
C LEU A 201 -3.19 29.84 -3.00
N VAL A 202 -4.20 29.75 -3.86
CA VAL A 202 -4.29 28.68 -4.89
C VAL A 202 -3.16 28.82 -5.92
N ASP A 203 -2.88 30.04 -6.39
CA ASP A 203 -1.78 30.33 -7.31
C ASP A 203 -0.43 29.93 -6.67
N ALA A 204 -0.24 30.28 -5.39
CA ALA A 204 0.86 29.91 -4.51
C ALA A 204 0.90 28.42 -4.10
N LYS A 205 -0.01 27.57 -4.61
CA LYS A 205 -0.06 26.11 -4.36
C LYS A 205 -0.39 25.69 -2.91
N ALA A 206 -1.08 26.55 -2.17
CA ALA A 206 -1.62 26.35 -0.82
C ALA A 206 -3.19 26.26 -0.81
N PRO A 207 -3.81 25.33 -1.56
CA PRO A 207 -5.27 25.33 -1.76
C PRO A 207 -6.09 24.97 -0.51
N ALA A 208 -5.54 24.19 0.43
CA ALA A 208 -6.27 23.87 1.66
C ALA A 208 -6.34 25.09 2.60
N LEU A 209 -5.25 25.87 2.67
CA LEU A 209 -5.23 27.15 3.38
C LEU A 209 -6.14 28.19 2.70
N ALA A 210 -6.23 28.18 1.36
CA ALA A 210 -7.17 29.01 0.61
C ALA A 210 -8.64 28.70 0.94
N ASN A 211 -8.99 27.42 1.08
CA ASN A 211 -10.32 26.96 1.50
C ASN A 211 -10.60 27.32 2.96
N MET A 212 -9.62 27.14 3.86
CA MET A 212 -9.72 27.53 5.26
C MET A 212 -9.94 29.05 5.44
N LEU A 213 -9.45 29.87 4.50
CA LEU A 213 -9.78 31.29 4.44
C LEU A 213 -11.18 31.57 3.86
N GLN A 214 -11.67 30.77 2.90
CA GLN A 214 -13.05 30.87 2.42
C GLN A 214 -14.07 30.49 3.50
N GLU A 215 -13.78 29.54 4.40
CA GLU A 215 -14.60 29.24 5.59
C GLU A 215 -14.90 30.52 6.43
N ALA A 216 -14.00 31.51 6.42
CA ALA A 216 -14.15 32.76 7.17
C ALA A 216 -15.08 33.80 6.47
N LYS A 217 -15.50 33.54 5.24
CA LYS A 217 -16.27 34.47 4.40
C LYS A 217 -17.70 34.62 4.89
N ASP A 218 -18.36 33.48 5.07
CA ASP A 218 -19.82 33.35 5.24
C ASP A 218 -20.28 33.46 6.72
N ILE A 219 -19.34 33.73 7.64
CA ILE A 219 -19.60 33.90 9.08
C ILE A 219 -20.29 35.25 9.35
N ASP A 220 -21.56 35.26 9.78
CA ASP A 220 -22.26 36.51 10.10
C ASP A 220 -21.70 37.19 11.36
N CYS A 221 -21.05 38.33 11.15
CA CYS A 221 -20.45 39.15 12.21
C CYS A 221 -21.32 40.35 12.62
N SER A 222 -22.62 40.35 12.31
CA SER A 222 -23.59 41.23 12.96
C SER A 222 -23.66 40.92 14.47
N THR A 223 -23.59 39.63 14.82
CA THR A 223 -23.62 39.11 16.19
C THR A 223 -22.26 39.21 16.89
N ASN A 224 -22.25 39.15 18.24
CA ASN A 224 -21.00 39.00 19.00
C ASN A 224 -20.33 37.65 18.75
N GLU A 225 -21.11 36.59 18.50
CA GLU A 225 -20.59 35.24 18.40
C GLU A 225 -19.94 34.96 17.05
N GLY A 226 -20.56 35.35 15.94
CA GLY A 226 -19.88 35.28 14.64
C GLY A 226 -18.61 36.13 14.58
N ARG A 227 -18.53 37.24 15.33
CA ARG A 227 -17.26 37.99 15.50
C ARG A 227 -16.17 37.17 16.20
N ARG A 228 -16.53 36.35 17.19
CA ARG A 228 -15.61 35.39 17.84
C ARG A 228 -15.23 34.27 16.87
N GLN A 229 -16.21 33.63 16.24
CA GLN A 229 -16.03 32.57 15.25
C GLN A 229 -15.13 33.01 14.08
N TYR A 230 -15.26 34.25 13.61
CA TYR A 230 -14.41 34.83 12.57
C TYR A 230 -12.97 35.05 13.04
N LEU A 231 -12.76 35.65 14.22
CA LEU A 231 -11.42 35.81 14.79
C LEU A 231 -10.74 34.46 15.03
N LYS A 232 -11.48 33.47 15.54
CA LYS A 232 -11.07 32.07 15.67
C LYS A 232 -10.67 31.46 14.32
N GLN A 233 -11.46 31.68 13.27
CA GLN A 233 -11.15 31.14 11.95
C GLN A 233 -9.90 31.79 11.34
N LEU A 234 -9.77 33.12 11.44
CA LEU A 234 -8.54 33.82 11.05
C LEU A 234 -7.32 33.37 11.89
N SER A 235 -7.54 32.99 13.15
CA SER A 235 -6.50 32.44 14.03
C SER A 235 -6.09 31.02 13.61
N ARG A 236 -7.02 30.12 13.24
CA ARG A 236 -6.73 28.83 12.60
C ARG A 236 -5.84 29.02 11.37
N VAL A 237 -6.23 29.94 10.47
CA VAL A 237 -5.47 30.28 9.26
C VAL A 237 -4.07 30.81 9.62
N TYR A 238 -3.96 31.72 10.60
CA TYR A 238 -2.67 32.27 11.04
C TYR A 238 -1.74 31.23 11.65
N LEU A 239 -2.28 30.29 12.44
CA LEU A 239 -1.52 29.20 13.07
C LEU A 239 -0.97 28.25 12.00
N VAL A 240 -1.80 27.75 11.08
CA VAL A 240 -1.34 26.87 9.98
C VAL A 240 -0.28 27.58 9.12
N ALA A 241 -0.51 28.85 8.77
CA ALA A 241 0.44 29.66 8.02
C ALA A 241 1.78 29.84 8.76
N SER A 242 1.76 30.01 10.09
CA SER A 242 2.97 30.20 10.91
C SER A 242 3.69 28.89 11.24
N SER A 243 2.97 27.76 11.29
CA SER A 243 3.57 26.43 11.43
C SER A 243 4.30 26.00 10.17
N PHE A 244 3.85 26.41 8.98
CA PHE A 244 4.56 26.13 7.73
C PHE A 244 5.96 26.77 7.68
N GLU A 245 6.09 28.03 8.10
CA GLU A 245 7.40 28.73 8.20
C GLU A 245 8.41 28.03 9.12
N ARG A 246 7.94 27.18 10.05
CA ARG A 246 8.77 26.47 11.03
C ARG A 246 8.85 24.97 10.78
N ARG A 247 8.25 24.49 9.68
CA ARG A 247 8.00 23.08 9.41
C ARG A 247 9.26 22.21 9.56
N GLU A 248 10.39 22.63 8.98
CA GLU A 248 11.66 21.90 9.01
C GLU A 248 12.21 21.66 10.45
N SER A 249 11.81 22.49 11.43
CA SER A 249 12.22 22.35 12.83
C SER A 249 11.32 21.43 13.68
N LEU A 250 10.27 20.87 13.08
CA LEU A 250 9.29 20.00 13.73
C LEU A 250 9.50 18.53 13.35
N THR A 251 8.88 17.60 14.09
CA THR A 251 9.02 16.16 13.85
C THR A 251 8.39 15.74 12.51
N PRO A 252 8.79 14.59 11.90
CA PRO A 252 8.29 14.16 10.60
C PRO A 252 6.75 14.06 10.51
N GLU A 253 6.10 13.69 11.61
CA GLU A 253 4.64 13.59 11.74
C GLU A 253 3.99 14.97 11.58
N TRP A 254 4.53 15.97 12.28
CA TRP A 254 4.11 17.37 12.15
C TRP A 254 4.48 17.95 10.79
N GLN A 255 5.62 17.57 10.20
CA GLN A 255 5.99 18.00 8.85
C GLN A 255 4.98 17.51 7.80
N SER A 256 4.50 16.27 7.91
CA SER A 256 3.47 15.72 7.04
C SER A 256 2.10 16.33 7.31
N GLU A 257 1.71 16.52 8.57
CA GLU A 257 0.44 17.12 8.95
C GLU A 257 0.33 18.60 8.52
N ILE A 258 1.38 19.39 8.69
CA ILE A 258 1.42 20.79 8.23
C ILE A 258 1.40 20.87 6.70
N ALA A 259 2.10 19.97 6.01
CA ALA A 259 2.04 19.85 4.55
C ALA A 259 0.60 19.56 4.08
N ARG A 260 -0.11 18.63 4.74
CA ARG A 260 -1.52 18.30 4.51
C ARG A 260 -2.44 19.50 4.73
N LEU A 261 -2.28 20.22 5.86
CA LEU A 261 -3.11 21.37 6.24
C LEU A 261 -2.95 22.58 5.29
N VAL A 262 -1.79 22.74 4.66
CA VAL A 262 -1.55 23.78 3.63
C VAL A 262 -2.04 23.34 2.25
N GLY A 263 -2.08 22.02 1.98
CA GLY A 263 -2.61 21.44 0.74
C GLY A 263 -1.55 20.85 -0.18
N ILE A 264 -0.41 20.42 0.37
CA ILE A 264 0.56 19.56 -0.30
C ILE A 264 0.03 18.11 -0.20
N PRO A 265 -0.28 17.43 -1.32
CA PRO A 265 -0.78 16.06 -1.30
C PRO A 265 0.37 15.05 -1.27
N THR A 266 0.26 14.02 -0.43
CA THR A 266 1.06 12.80 -0.54
C THR A 266 0.46 11.91 -1.65
N PRO A 267 1.21 11.48 -2.67
CA PRO A 267 0.74 10.54 -3.69
C PRO A 267 0.40 9.16 -3.10
N LYS A 268 -0.57 8.44 -3.68
CA LYS A 268 -0.94 7.08 -3.22
C LYS A 268 0.27 6.14 -3.24
N GLU A 269 1.03 6.22 -4.32
CA GLU A 269 2.20 5.41 -4.64
C GLU A 269 3.31 5.60 -3.58
N GLU A 270 3.42 6.82 -3.04
CA GLU A 270 4.39 7.18 -2.01
C GLU A 270 3.98 6.63 -0.63
N VAL A 271 2.67 6.66 -0.33
CA VAL A 271 2.10 6.03 0.89
C VAL A 271 2.26 4.51 0.85
N MET A 272 1.95 3.86 -0.28
CA MET A 272 2.13 2.42 -0.44
C MET A 272 3.61 2.00 -0.37
N ALA A 273 4.51 2.75 -1.01
CA ALA A 273 5.94 2.48 -0.95
C ALA A 273 6.50 2.64 0.49
N ALA A 274 6.09 3.68 1.22
CA ALA A 274 6.50 3.87 2.62
C ALA A 274 6.02 2.72 3.52
N ALA A 275 4.77 2.27 3.35
CA ALA A 275 4.23 1.13 4.08
C ALA A 275 4.91 -0.20 3.72
N MET A 276 5.24 -0.43 2.44
CA MET A 276 6.00 -1.60 2.00
C MET A 276 7.41 -1.63 2.62
N VAL A 277 8.08 -0.48 2.73
CA VAL A 277 9.38 -0.36 3.42
C VAL A 277 9.24 -0.64 4.92
N ALA A 278 8.20 -0.12 5.57
CA ALA A 278 7.91 -0.41 6.98
C ALA A 278 7.62 -1.91 7.21
N ASN A 279 6.95 -2.57 6.26
CA ASN A 279 6.68 -4.01 6.25
C ASN A 279 7.87 -4.85 5.71
N GLY A 280 9.11 -4.43 5.98
CA GLY A 280 10.32 -5.18 5.65
C GLY A 280 10.58 -5.40 4.15
N GLY A 281 9.94 -4.62 3.27
CA GLY A 281 9.99 -4.82 1.81
C GLY A 281 8.96 -5.82 1.28
N GLN A 282 7.98 -6.25 2.09
CA GLN A 282 6.86 -7.10 1.66
C GLN A 282 5.60 -6.25 1.42
N ASP A 283 4.77 -6.67 0.46
CA ASP A 283 3.45 -6.04 0.25
C ASP A 283 2.56 -6.21 1.50
N VAL A 284 1.66 -5.25 1.73
CA VAL A 284 0.77 -5.26 2.88
C VAL A 284 -0.32 -6.32 2.64
N ALA A 285 -0.41 -7.29 3.55
CA ALA A 285 -1.46 -8.30 3.49
C ALA A 285 -2.85 -7.64 3.69
N PRO A 286 -3.88 -8.05 2.92
CA PRO A 286 -5.25 -7.61 3.20
C PRO A 286 -5.70 -8.06 4.59
N GLU A 287 -6.34 -7.17 5.33
CA GLU A 287 -6.97 -7.47 6.62
C GLU A 287 -8.46 -7.16 6.61
N THR A 288 -9.19 -7.73 7.56
CA THR A 288 -10.62 -7.42 7.75
C THR A 288 -10.78 -6.07 8.45
N VAL A 289 -11.62 -5.22 7.87
CA VAL A 289 -11.91 -3.85 8.34
C VAL A 289 -13.42 -3.67 8.48
N LEU A 290 -13.86 -3.02 9.55
CA LEU A 290 -15.26 -2.70 9.85
C LEU A 290 -15.50 -1.18 9.77
N VAL A 291 -16.55 -0.74 9.07
CA VAL A 291 -17.00 0.66 9.09
C VAL A 291 -17.84 0.94 10.34
N CYS A 292 -17.29 1.69 11.29
CA CYS A 292 -17.94 2.04 12.55
C CYS A 292 -18.79 3.31 12.45
N ALA A 293 -18.36 4.31 11.67
CA ALA A 293 -19.11 5.55 11.45
C ALA A 293 -18.79 6.19 10.09
N ASP A 294 -19.65 7.11 9.63
CA ASP A 294 -19.40 8.00 8.49
C ASP A 294 -19.81 9.43 8.84
N TRP A 295 -19.00 10.40 8.42
CA TRP A 295 -19.26 11.83 8.54
C TRP A 295 -19.30 12.50 7.16
N PRO A 296 -20.48 12.64 6.54
CA PRO A 296 -20.67 13.35 5.29
C PRO A 296 -20.70 14.87 5.49
N TYR A 297 -19.85 15.60 4.78
CA TYR A 297 -19.87 17.07 4.74
C TYR A 297 -19.80 17.60 3.30
N LYS A 298 -20.68 18.58 3.00
CA LYS A 298 -20.81 19.16 1.66
C LYS A 298 -19.68 20.13 1.36
N VAL A 299 -19.22 20.11 0.11
CA VAL A 299 -18.33 21.10 -0.51
C VAL A 299 -18.91 21.53 -1.86
N ALA A 300 -18.39 22.60 -2.46
CA ALA A 300 -18.99 23.21 -3.67
C ALA A 300 -19.28 22.23 -4.82
N ASN A 301 -18.45 21.18 -4.97
CA ASN A 301 -18.50 20.26 -6.11
C ASN A 301 -18.98 18.83 -5.75
N GLY A 302 -19.32 18.55 -4.49
CA GLY A 302 -19.68 17.20 -4.03
C GLY A 302 -19.80 17.07 -2.50
N THR A 303 -19.86 15.83 -2.02
CA THR A 303 -19.82 15.49 -0.59
C THR A 303 -18.54 14.75 -0.28
N ASN A 304 -17.79 15.20 0.73
CA ASN A 304 -16.72 14.41 1.33
C ASN A 304 -17.32 13.53 2.43
N HIS A 305 -16.94 12.25 2.44
CA HIS A 305 -17.29 11.29 3.47
C HIS A 305 -16.02 10.94 4.24
N LYS A 306 -16.03 11.17 5.55
CA LYS A 306 -14.95 10.76 6.46
C LYS A 306 -15.43 9.55 7.26
N GLN A 307 -15.00 8.38 6.83
CA GLN A 307 -15.38 7.10 7.43
C GLN A 307 -14.39 6.74 8.54
N TYR A 308 -14.92 6.27 9.67
CA TYR A 308 -14.12 5.78 10.79
C TYR A 308 -14.19 4.26 10.78
N CYS A 309 -13.03 3.64 10.60
CA CYS A 309 -12.90 2.22 10.37
C CYS A 309 -12.06 1.57 11.47
N TYR A 310 -12.48 0.39 11.92
CA TYR A 310 -11.73 -0.42 12.88
C TYR A 310 -10.95 -1.51 12.13
N ARG A 311 -9.64 -1.58 12.38
CA ARG A 311 -8.72 -2.62 11.85
C ARG A 311 -8.70 -3.80 12.80
N LEU A 312 -9.20 -4.96 12.39
CA LEU A 312 -9.37 -6.08 13.32
C LEU A 312 -8.05 -6.72 13.75
N ALA A 313 -7.05 -6.77 12.86
CA ALA A 313 -5.76 -7.40 13.16
C ALA A 313 -4.87 -6.50 14.03
N GLN A 314 -4.99 -5.17 13.88
CA GLN A 314 -4.21 -4.17 14.62
C GLN A 314 -4.94 -3.60 15.85
N GLN A 315 -6.24 -3.84 15.99
CA GLN A 315 -7.12 -3.32 17.05
C GLN A 315 -7.13 -1.78 17.17
N GLU A 316 -6.97 -1.07 16.05
CA GLU A 316 -6.90 0.40 15.99
C GLU A 316 -7.99 1.05 15.12
N PHE A 317 -8.20 2.35 15.34
CA PHE A 317 -9.10 3.19 14.54
C PHE A 317 -8.34 4.00 13.50
N VAL A 318 -8.87 4.01 12.28
CA VAL A 318 -8.30 4.74 11.14
C VAL A 318 -9.38 5.54 10.41
N THR A 319 -9.00 6.64 9.74
CA THR A 319 -9.93 7.44 8.93
C THR A 319 -9.73 7.23 7.44
N TYR A 320 -10.78 6.78 6.76
CA TYR A 320 -10.86 6.75 5.30
C TYR A 320 -11.61 7.98 4.79
N PHE A 321 -11.18 8.52 3.64
CA PHE A 321 -11.79 9.72 3.05
C PHE A 321 -12.20 9.44 1.61
N THR A 322 -13.51 9.46 1.36
CA THR A 322 -14.13 9.32 0.03
C THR A 322 -14.69 10.66 -0.42
N PHE A 323 -14.64 10.97 -1.72
CA PHE A 323 -15.31 12.14 -2.29
C PHE A 323 -16.32 11.70 -3.35
N VAL A 324 -17.58 12.10 -3.17
CA VAL A 324 -18.69 11.82 -4.09
C VAL A 324 -19.06 13.11 -4.83
N PRO A 325 -18.78 13.23 -6.16
CA PRO A 325 -19.15 14.41 -6.95
C PRO A 325 -20.66 14.66 -7.00
N ASN A 326 -21.06 15.94 -7.10
CA ASN A 326 -22.47 16.33 -7.29
C ASN A 326 -23.07 15.86 -8.65
N ASN A 327 -22.23 15.52 -9.64
CA ASN A 327 -22.68 15.00 -10.93
C ASN A 327 -22.89 13.48 -10.83
N ALA A 328 -24.15 13.03 -10.99
CA ALA A 328 -24.53 11.62 -10.90
C ALA A 328 -23.72 10.67 -11.81
N GLN A 329 -23.32 11.09 -13.01
CA GLN A 329 -22.49 10.26 -13.90
C GLN A 329 -21.06 10.11 -13.39
N ALA A 330 -20.50 11.17 -12.79
CA ALA A 330 -19.18 11.11 -12.16
C ALA A 330 -19.24 10.38 -10.81
N ALA A 331 -20.35 10.49 -10.07
CA ALA A 331 -20.60 9.75 -8.84
C ALA A 331 -20.60 8.23 -9.09
N GLN A 332 -21.19 7.76 -10.18
CA GLN A 332 -21.15 6.35 -10.59
C GLN A 332 -19.76 5.82 -10.99
N GLN A 333 -18.78 6.71 -11.21
CA GLN A 333 -17.41 6.36 -11.63
C GLN A 333 -16.38 6.46 -10.49
N VAL A 334 -16.76 6.93 -9.30
CA VAL A 334 -15.90 6.93 -8.11
C VAL A 334 -16.28 5.81 -7.15
N GLU A 335 -15.32 5.40 -6.32
CA GLU A 335 -15.63 4.57 -5.16
C GLU A 335 -16.69 5.24 -4.28
N GLN A 336 -17.68 4.45 -3.85
CA GLN A 336 -18.67 4.91 -2.88
C GLN A 336 -18.14 4.77 -1.45
N PRO A 337 -18.61 5.59 -0.50
CA PRO A 337 -18.50 5.28 0.92
C PRO A 337 -19.22 3.96 1.20
N LEU A 338 -18.61 3.10 2.03
CA LEU A 338 -19.26 1.86 2.46
C LEU A 338 -20.25 2.16 3.60
N PRO A 339 -21.41 1.47 3.67
CA PRO A 339 -22.39 1.74 4.72
C PRO A 339 -21.84 1.37 6.10
N ILE A 340 -22.33 2.05 7.14
CA ILE A 340 -22.02 1.71 8.54
C ILE A 340 -22.41 0.24 8.81
N GLY A 341 -21.54 -0.49 9.50
CA GLY A 341 -21.64 -1.94 9.69
C GLY A 341 -21.12 -2.79 8.52
N ALA A 342 -20.63 -2.19 7.43
CA ALA A 342 -19.95 -2.95 6.36
C ALA A 342 -18.63 -3.55 6.85
N VAL A 343 -18.40 -4.82 6.51
CA VAL A 343 -17.16 -5.55 6.78
C VAL A 343 -16.54 -5.98 5.47
N PHE A 344 -15.27 -5.66 5.28
CA PHE A 344 -14.57 -5.85 4.02
C PHE A 344 -13.11 -6.22 4.26
N SER A 345 -12.53 -6.98 3.34
CA SER A 345 -11.08 -7.14 3.25
C SER A 345 -10.48 -5.93 2.54
N ALA A 346 -9.36 -5.39 3.00
CA ALA A 346 -8.60 -4.37 2.29
C ALA A 346 -7.12 -4.37 2.69
N LYS A 347 -6.26 -3.89 1.79
CA LYS A 347 -4.89 -3.47 2.15
C LYS A 347 -4.97 -2.07 2.74
N VAL A 348 -4.41 -1.90 3.94
CA VAL A 348 -4.54 -0.66 4.74
C VAL A 348 -3.18 0.03 4.85
N TYR A 349 -3.05 1.18 4.18
CA TYR A 349 -1.81 1.94 4.11
C TYR A 349 -1.95 3.30 4.84
N PRO A 350 -1.30 3.51 6.00
CA PRO A 350 -1.40 4.76 6.74
C PRO A 350 -0.64 5.90 6.05
N TYR A 351 -1.27 7.07 5.91
CA TYR A 351 -0.59 8.31 5.52
C TYR A 351 0.34 8.77 6.65
N PRO A 352 1.51 9.36 6.35
CA PRO A 352 2.36 9.97 7.37
C PRO A 352 1.66 11.22 7.95
N GLY A 353 1.73 11.38 9.27
CA GLY A 353 1.00 12.40 10.02
C GLY A 353 0.93 12.03 11.51
N LEU A 354 0.06 12.70 12.26
CA LEU A 354 -0.14 12.42 13.68
C LEU A 354 -0.87 11.08 13.91
N PRO A 355 -0.52 10.30 14.95
CA PRO A 355 -1.12 9.00 15.23
C PRO A 355 -2.51 9.07 15.89
N GLN A 356 -3.06 10.27 16.10
CA GLN A 356 -4.25 10.50 16.95
C GLN A 356 -5.60 10.15 16.28
N VAL A 357 -5.65 10.10 14.94
CA VAL A 357 -6.44 9.13 14.16
C VAL A 357 -5.74 9.01 12.80
N PRO A 358 -4.94 7.97 12.51
CA PRO A 358 -4.21 7.91 11.25
C PRO A 358 -5.19 7.86 10.07
N ARG A 359 -4.98 8.77 9.11
CA ARG A 359 -5.66 8.70 7.81
C ARG A 359 -5.08 7.53 7.02
N VAL A 360 -5.93 6.72 6.39
CA VAL A 360 -5.49 5.60 5.56
C VAL A 360 -5.89 5.76 4.09
N LEU A 361 -5.08 5.15 3.23
CA LEU A 361 -5.48 4.66 1.93
C LEU A 361 -5.94 3.21 2.11
N LEU A 362 -7.06 2.86 1.47
CA LEU A 362 -7.58 1.50 1.38
C LEU A 362 -7.51 1.07 -0.08
N GLU A 363 -6.92 -0.08 -0.37
CA GLU A 363 -6.95 -0.71 -1.70
C GLU A 363 -7.48 -2.16 -1.59
N GLU A 364 -7.84 -2.75 -2.74
CA GLU A 364 -8.40 -4.12 -2.81
C GLU A 364 -9.65 -4.34 -1.91
N ARG A 365 -10.52 -3.32 -1.78
CA ARG A 365 -11.72 -3.36 -0.93
C ARG A 365 -12.73 -4.41 -1.41
N VAL A 366 -12.74 -5.61 -0.82
CA VAL A 366 -13.69 -6.68 -1.09
C VAL A 366 -14.70 -6.78 0.05
N LEU A 367 -15.95 -6.40 -0.21
CA LEU A 367 -17.05 -6.51 0.76
C LEU A 367 -17.30 -7.99 1.10
N GLN A 368 -17.10 -8.35 2.37
CA GLN A 368 -17.36 -9.69 2.91
C GLN A 368 -18.81 -9.83 3.40
N GLY A 369 -19.39 -8.73 3.88
CA GLY A 369 -20.79 -8.65 4.29
C GLY A 369 -21.13 -7.31 4.93
N LYS A 370 -22.34 -7.23 5.48
CA LYS A 370 -22.75 -6.16 6.39
C LYS A 370 -23.18 -6.82 7.70
N ILE A 371 -22.62 -6.40 8.83
CA ILE A 371 -23.19 -6.71 10.14
C ILE A 371 -24.61 -6.13 10.13
N PRO A 372 -25.66 -6.92 10.42
CA PRO A 372 -26.99 -6.36 10.61
C PRO A 372 -26.94 -5.20 11.61
N PRO A 373 -27.65 -4.08 11.40
CA PRO A 373 -27.88 -3.16 12.51
C PRO A 373 -28.56 -3.94 13.64
N SER A 374 -28.26 -3.57 14.90
CA SER A 374 -29.01 -4.09 16.04
C SER A 374 -30.52 -3.89 15.81
N ALA A 375 -31.35 -4.81 16.30
CA ALA A 375 -32.78 -4.85 15.99
C ALA A 375 -33.58 -3.61 16.47
N ALA A 376 -32.93 -2.67 17.17
CA ALA A 376 -33.45 -1.37 17.59
C ALA A 376 -33.10 -0.19 16.64
N GLY A 377 -32.58 -0.45 15.43
CA GLY A 377 -32.07 0.57 14.50
C GLY A 377 -32.66 0.53 13.08
N ALA A 378 -33.99 0.64 12.94
CA ALA A 378 -34.63 0.77 11.62
C ALA A 378 -34.45 2.18 11.02
N ASP A 379 -34.26 2.26 9.69
CA ASP A 379 -33.96 3.51 8.97
C ASP A 379 -35.01 4.61 9.17
N SER A 380 -34.55 5.80 9.61
CA SER A 380 -35.24 7.07 9.38
C SER A 380 -34.75 7.75 8.09
N GLY A 381 -34.58 6.95 7.04
CA GLY A 381 -34.13 7.41 5.73
C GLY A 381 -35.10 8.44 5.14
N THR A 382 -34.59 9.62 4.78
CA THR A 382 -35.39 10.73 4.23
C THR A 382 -35.84 10.46 2.80
N GLY A 383 -36.86 9.60 2.63
CA GLY A 383 -37.51 9.29 1.37
C GLY A 383 -39.00 9.62 1.41
N ALA A 384 -39.43 10.67 0.72
CA ALA A 384 -40.83 11.06 0.67
C ALA A 384 -41.63 10.14 -0.27
N VAL A 385 -42.45 9.26 0.30
CA VAL A 385 -43.50 8.48 -0.39
C VAL A 385 -44.78 8.55 0.44
N THR A 386 -45.93 8.68 -0.22
CA THR A 386 -47.21 9.02 0.41
C THR A 386 -48.34 8.03 0.08
N VAL A 387 -49.30 7.94 1.01
CA VAL A 387 -50.68 7.39 0.88
C VAL A 387 -50.88 5.87 1.11
N SER A 388 -51.77 5.53 2.06
CA SER A 388 -52.60 4.29 2.26
C SER A 388 -51.91 2.90 2.15
N ASP A 389 -51.98 1.94 3.09
CA ASP A 389 -52.98 1.61 4.11
C ASP A 389 -52.41 0.62 5.14
N ALA A 390 -52.50 0.90 6.45
CA ALA A 390 -52.19 -0.05 7.52
C ALA A 390 -52.80 0.36 8.89
N ALA A 391 -54.06 0.78 8.92
CA ALA A 391 -54.76 1.00 10.19
C ALA A 391 -55.11 -0.34 10.88
N SER A 392 -55.16 -0.34 12.22
CA SER A 392 -55.65 -1.44 13.10
C SER A 392 -54.65 -2.53 13.55
N ALA A 393 -53.56 -2.15 14.23
CA ALA A 393 -52.78 -3.10 15.06
C ALA A 393 -52.15 -2.52 16.37
N SER A 394 -52.41 -1.26 16.72
CA SER A 394 -51.75 -0.58 17.85
C SER A 394 -52.45 -0.84 19.20
N ALA A 395 -52.27 -2.03 19.77
CA ALA A 395 -52.69 -2.35 21.15
C ALA A 395 -51.89 -3.45 21.87
N ALA A 396 -51.15 -4.31 21.15
CA ALA A 396 -50.56 -5.54 21.71
C ALA A 396 -49.02 -5.66 21.59
N ALA A 397 -48.33 -4.62 21.12
CA ALA A 397 -46.90 -4.69 20.81
C ALA A 397 -45.96 -4.61 22.04
N LEU A 398 -46.39 -3.98 23.14
CA LEU A 398 -45.55 -3.64 24.30
C LEU A 398 -45.17 -4.82 25.22
N SER A 399 -45.23 -6.06 24.73
CA SER A 399 -44.71 -7.25 25.42
C SER A 399 -43.97 -8.22 24.49
N ALA A 400 -43.60 -7.80 23.27
CA ALA A 400 -42.93 -8.65 22.27
C ALA A 400 -41.44 -8.30 22.04
N ASP A 401 -41.02 -7.07 22.32
CA ASP A 401 -39.67 -6.55 21.96
C ASP A 401 -38.48 -7.27 22.62
N ALA A 402 -38.70 -7.94 23.75
CA ALA A 402 -37.65 -8.75 24.41
C ALA A 402 -37.36 -10.09 23.69
N ALA A 403 -38.26 -10.55 22.80
CA ALA A 403 -38.10 -11.80 22.07
C ALA A 403 -37.51 -11.59 20.66
N SER A 404 -37.72 -10.42 20.05
CA SER A 404 -37.14 -10.05 18.76
C SER A 404 -35.66 -9.68 18.87
N THR A 405 -35.29 -8.92 19.91
CA THR A 405 -33.89 -8.55 20.20
C THR A 405 -33.02 -9.77 20.45
N ALA A 406 -33.40 -10.66 21.38
CA ALA A 406 -32.64 -11.87 21.70
C ALA A 406 -32.36 -12.79 20.48
N ALA A 407 -33.29 -12.86 19.51
CA ALA A 407 -33.07 -13.60 18.27
C ALA A 407 -32.11 -12.89 17.30
N GLY A 408 -32.19 -11.56 17.21
CA GLY A 408 -31.24 -10.73 16.46
C GLY A 408 -29.82 -10.79 17.05
N ASP A 409 -29.68 -10.64 18.36
CA ASP A 409 -28.41 -10.68 19.08
C ASP A 409 -27.73 -12.05 18.99
N ALA A 410 -28.51 -13.14 19.03
CA ALA A 410 -27.99 -14.49 18.80
C ALA A 410 -27.44 -14.66 17.36
N ALA A 411 -28.16 -14.14 16.35
CA ALA A 411 -27.69 -14.17 14.96
C ALA A 411 -26.46 -13.27 14.74
N LEU A 412 -26.42 -12.10 15.37
CA LEU A 412 -25.28 -11.18 15.36
C LEU A 412 -24.05 -11.78 16.03
N SER A 413 -24.21 -12.42 17.19
CA SER A 413 -23.15 -13.14 17.90
C SER A 413 -22.61 -14.31 17.07
N LEU A 414 -23.49 -15.10 16.46
CA LEU A 414 -23.09 -16.21 15.58
C LEU A 414 -22.32 -15.72 14.34
N TRP A 415 -22.79 -14.66 13.68
CA TRP A 415 -22.09 -14.04 12.54
C TRP A 415 -20.71 -13.52 12.95
N SER A 416 -20.64 -12.80 14.07
CA SER A 416 -19.40 -12.26 14.66
C SER A 416 -18.38 -13.37 14.94
N GLN A 417 -18.82 -14.48 15.55
CA GLN A 417 -17.99 -15.65 15.84
C GLN A 417 -17.52 -16.36 14.57
N LEU A 418 -18.39 -16.55 13.57
CA LEU A 418 -18.06 -17.24 12.31
C LEU A 418 -17.03 -16.47 11.47
N HIS A 419 -17.03 -15.14 11.54
CA HIS A 419 -16.12 -14.29 10.76
C HIS A 419 -14.91 -13.75 11.56
N GLY A 420 -14.83 -14.01 12.87
CA GLY A 420 -13.77 -13.47 13.74
C GLY A 420 -13.86 -11.95 13.93
N VAL A 421 -15.05 -11.38 13.75
CA VAL A 421 -15.32 -9.94 13.77
C VAL A 421 -15.93 -9.55 15.11
N PRO A 422 -15.50 -8.48 15.79
CA PRO A 422 -16.22 -7.99 16.97
C PRO A 422 -17.62 -7.51 16.55
N ALA A 423 -18.65 -7.88 17.32
CA ALA A 423 -19.99 -7.36 17.11
C ALA A 423 -19.99 -5.82 17.16
N MET A 424 -20.88 -5.17 16.41
CA MET A 424 -20.89 -3.71 16.27
C MET A 424 -20.84 -2.94 17.61
N PRO A 425 -21.57 -3.32 18.69
CA PRO A 425 -21.48 -2.64 19.97
C PRO A 425 -20.08 -2.70 20.60
N ALA A 426 -19.36 -3.82 20.44
CA ALA A 426 -18.00 -3.97 20.94
C ALA A 426 -17.00 -3.11 20.15
N ALA A 427 -17.18 -2.99 18.83
CA ALA A 427 -16.38 -2.08 18.01
C ALA A 427 -16.65 -0.60 18.36
N LEU A 428 -17.92 -0.23 18.61
CA LEU A 428 -18.27 1.11 19.09
C LEU A 428 -17.72 1.37 20.51
N GLN A 429 -17.67 0.36 21.38
CA GLN A 429 -17.01 0.46 22.68
C GLN A 429 -15.49 0.66 22.56
N SER A 430 -14.82 -0.03 21.63
CA SER A 430 -13.40 0.25 21.32
C SER A 430 -13.21 1.68 20.78
N MET A 431 -14.17 2.19 20.00
CA MET A 431 -14.16 3.57 19.48
C MET A 431 -14.29 4.58 20.63
N ALA A 432 -15.21 4.33 21.57
CA ALA A 432 -15.38 5.11 22.80
C ALA A 432 -14.08 5.18 23.63
N GLN A 433 -13.42 4.03 23.81
CA GLN A 433 -12.15 3.92 24.53
C GLN A 433 -11.04 4.74 23.86
N TYR A 434 -10.93 4.65 22.53
CA TYR A 434 -9.93 5.37 21.75
C TYR A 434 -10.06 6.90 21.89
N PHE A 435 -11.29 7.42 21.76
CA PHE A 435 -11.54 8.85 21.89
C PHE A 435 -11.58 9.33 23.35
N THR A 436 -11.82 8.46 24.32
CA THR A 436 -11.61 8.79 25.75
C THR A 436 -10.13 9.13 26.02
N GLN A 437 -9.21 8.46 25.34
CA GLN A 437 -7.77 8.73 25.44
C GLN A 437 -7.35 9.99 24.67
N ASN A 438 -8.06 10.34 23.58
CA ASN A 438 -7.73 11.49 22.73
C ASN A 438 -8.99 12.33 22.35
N PRO A 439 -9.66 13.01 23.30
CA PRO A 439 -10.96 13.67 23.06
C PRO A 439 -10.90 14.88 22.10
N PHE A 440 -9.69 15.37 21.79
CA PHE A 440 -9.40 16.46 20.86
C PHE A 440 -8.72 15.99 19.55
N ALA A 441 -8.51 14.68 19.35
CA ALA A 441 -7.90 14.13 18.13
C ALA A 441 -8.67 14.49 16.86
N ASP A 442 -9.98 14.68 17.01
CA ASP A 442 -10.88 15.02 15.94
C ASP A 442 -11.80 16.16 16.35
N LEU A 443 -12.31 16.87 15.36
CA LEU A 443 -13.36 17.87 15.57
C LEU A 443 -14.74 17.19 15.59
N TYR A 444 -14.89 16.05 14.89
CA TYR A 444 -16.17 15.36 14.65
C TYR A 444 -15.93 13.84 14.39
N PRO A 445 -15.68 12.97 15.41
CA PRO A 445 -16.82 12.33 16.11
C PRO A 445 -16.48 11.73 17.51
N VAL A 446 -17.48 11.17 18.20
CA VAL A 446 -17.41 9.86 18.91
C VAL A 446 -18.83 9.24 18.82
N VAL A 447 -18.97 7.92 18.94
CA VAL A 447 -20.25 7.20 18.76
C VAL A 447 -20.58 6.29 19.94
N MET A 448 -21.85 6.29 20.39
CA MET A 448 -22.39 5.38 21.42
C MET A 448 -23.35 4.36 20.81
N GLU A 449 -23.60 3.29 21.54
CA GLU A 449 -24.89 2.60 21.52
C GLU A 449 -25.54 2.71 22.92
N HIS A 450 -26.84 3.03 22.96
CA HIS A 450 -27.69 3.17 24.16
C HIS A 450 -27.30 4.22 25.23
N ALA A 451 -27.61 5.50 24.98
CA ALA A 451 -27.57 6.58 25.99
C ALA A 451 -28.98 6.93 26.52
N ASN A 452 -29.11 7.25 27.82
CA ASN A 452 -30.32 7.81 28.44
C ASN A 452 -29.98 8.61 29.70
N PHE A 453 -30.83 9.59 30.07
CA PHE A 453 -30.58 10.55 31.17
C PHE A 453 -31.71 10.52 32.22
N ALA A 454 -31.35 10.62 33.51
CA ALA A 454 -32.29 10.57 34.65
C ALA A 454 -32.85 11.95 35.05
N GLN A 455 -33.97 12.01 35.78
CA GLN A 455 -34.95 13.13 35.74
C GLN A 455 -35.23 13.85 37.09
N GLN A 456 -35.21 15.20 37.07
CA GLN A 456 -35.36 16.10 38.23
C GLN A 456 -36.64 17.21 38.01
N GLY A 457 -37.49 16.08 38.30
CA GLY A 457 -38.90 15.77 38.72
C GLY A 457 -39.11 14.47 39.49
N ALA A 458 -39.99 14.39 40.50
CA ALA A 458 -40.97 15.37 40.99
C ALA A 458 -40.87 15.66 42.52
N THR A 459 -40.10 16.64 43.02
CA THR A 459 -39.20 17.55 42.28
C THR A 459 -37.79 16.97 42.09
N TYR A 460 -36.67 17.61 42.46
CA TYR A 460 -35.40 17.42 41.73
C TYR A 460 -34.20 17.04 42.69
N ASN A 461 -33.76 15.79 43.07
CA ASN A 461 -34.11 14.34 42.85
C ASN A 461 -33.29 13.43 41.82
N GLY A 462 -31.95 13.35 41.89
CA GLY A 462 -31.02 12.52 41.06
C GLY A 462 -30.89 12.69 39.51
N THR A 463 -30.21 13.72 38.96
CA THR A 463 -30.20 14.00 37.49
C THR A 463 -28.95 14.54 36.82
N TRP A 464 -28.91 14.29 35.50
CA TRP A 464 -27.97 14.83 34.53
C TRP A 464 -28.67 15.34 33.23
N PHE A 465 -28.18 16.37 32.52
CA PHE A 465 -28.74 16.85 31.23
C PHE A 465 -27.68 17.21 30.15
N LEU A 466 -28.08 17.16 28.86
CA LEU A 466 -27.23 17.37 27.67
C LEU A 466 -28.08 17.82 26.45
N CYS A 467 -27.79 18.99 25.84
CA CYS A 467 -28.70 19.74 24.94
C CYS A 467 -27.97 20.48 23.77
N ASP A 468 -28.70 21.34 23.01
CA ASP A 468 -28.71 21.44 21.53
C ASP A 468 -28.14 22.74 20.88
N PRO A 469 -28.13 22.86 19.52
CA PRO A 469 -27.64 24.04 18.80
C PRO A 469 -28.57 25.26 18.72
N GLU A 470 -29.84 25.16 19.12
CA GLU A 470 -30.82 26.26 19.03
C GLU A 470 -31.01 26.99 20.37
N GLY A 471 -30.29 26.56 21.40
CA GLY A 471 -30.23 27.22 22.71
C GLY A 471 -31.19 26.62 23.74
N HIS A 472 -31.81 25.46 23.46
CA HIS A 472 -32.60 24.76 24.47
C HIS A 472 -31.68 24.25 25.59
N ALA A 473 -32.03 24.59 26.83
CA ALA A 473 -31.03 24.78 27.88
C ALA A 473 -30.43 23.48 28.48
N ARG A 474 -29.10 23.46 28.53
CA ARG A 474 -28.24 22.42 29.11
C ARG A 474 -27.96 22.72 30.59
N GLN A 475 -28.18 21.77 31.50
CA GLN A 475 -27.79 21.88 32.91
C GLN A 475 -27.00 20.65 33.38
N LEU A 476 -26.01 20.89 34.24
CA LEU A 476 -25.61 20.06 35.36
C LEU A 476 -25.18 21.05 36.45
N SER A 477 -25.18 20.65 37.72
CA SER A 477 -24.92 21.59 38.82
C SER A 477 -24.59 20.88 40.13
N CYS A 478 -23.62 21.41 40.88
CA CYS A 478 -23.34 21.02 42.26
C CYS A 478 -22.92 22.24 43.11
N ASP A 479 -23.87 22.74 43.92
CA ASP A 479 -23.68 23.64 45.07
C ASP A 479 -25.07 23.78 45.75
N GLY A 480 -25.26 23.71 47.07
CA GLY A 480 -24.31 23.44 48.17
C GLY A 480 -25.00 22.70 49.33
N LYS A 481 -25.77 21.65 49.00
CA LYS A 481 -26.26 20.60 49.92
C LYS A 481 -26.06 19.26 49.19
N ASN A 482 -25.36 18.32 49.82
CA ASN A 482 -24.69 17.17 49.21
C ASN A 482 -25.37 16.57 47.96
N GLN A 483 -24.70 16.42 46.81
CA GLN A 483 -23.45 15.65 46.60
C GLN A 483 -23.58 14.14 46.90
N GLU A 484 -24.78 13.62 47.15
CA GLU A 484 -24.99 12.19 47.48
C GLU A 484 -25.69 11.40 46.35
N GLU A 485 -26.80 11.89 45.77
CA GLU A 485 -27.47 11.20 44.64
C GLU A 485 -26.62 11.10 43.35
N LEU A 486 -25.51 11.85 43.27
CA LEU A 486 -24.58 11.84 42.14
C LEU A 486 -23.50 10.73 42.28
N HIS A 487 -23.38 10.12 43.46
CA HIS A 487 -22.27 9.22 43.83
C HIS A 487 -22.55 7.71 43.66
N GLU A 488 -23.78 7.29 43.31
CA GLU A 488 -24.16 5.86 43.30
C GLU A 488 -24.58 5.28 41.93
N GLN A 489 -24.80 6.09 40.88
CA GLN A 489 -25.37 5.60 39.59
C GLN A 489 -24.84 6.31 38.31
N VAL A 490 -23.53 6.30 38.07
CA VAL A 490 -23.04 6.30 36.67
C VAL A 490 -23.25 4.88 36.13
N VAL A 491 -23.53 4.68 34.82
CA VAL A 491 -23.36 3.35 34.18
C VAL A 491 -22.88 3.44 32.72
N SER A 492 -23.33 4.38 31.87
CA SER A 492 -22.73 4.59 30.53
C SER A 492 -23.12 5.89 29.80
N CYS A 493 -22.26 6.31 28.87
CA CYS A 493 -22.39 7.38 27.87
C CYS A 493 -21.21 7.27 26.87
N LEU A 494 -21.11 6.20 26.08
CA LEU A 494 -19.95 5.80 25.23
C LEU A 494 -19.40 6.81 24.18
N ALA A 495 -19.71 8.11 24.23
CA ALA A 495 -19.19 9.11 23.30
C ALA A 495 -19.24 10.51 23.87
N LEU A 496 -18.30 11.36 23.43
CA LEU A 496 -18.54 12.53 22.59
C LEU A 496 -17.19 13.26 22.34
N THR A 497 -17.16 14.34 21.54
CA THR A 497 -15.97 14.79 20.77
C THR A 497 -15.72 16.31 20.79
N GLY A 498 -14.51 16.74 20.40
CA GLY A 498 -14.40 17.87 19.47
C GLY A 498 -13.53 19.06 19.89
N GLY A 499 -13.58 20.09 19.05
CA GLY A 499 -12.99 21.41 19.27
C GLY A 499 -13.68 22.46 18.39
N HIS A 500 -13.57 23.77 18.63
CA HIS A 500 -12.70 24.52 19.55
C HIS A 500 -13.55 25.30 20.60
N GLU A 501 -14.87 25.13 20.61
CA GLU A 501 -15.77 25.82 21.54
C GLU A 501 -16.51 24.80 22.42
N PHE A 502 -17.33 23.93 21.82
CA PHE A 502 -17.88 22.77 22.52
C PHE A 502 -17.02 21.52 22.25
N THR A 503 -16.17 21.14 23.20
CA THR A 503 -15.75 19.74 23.35
C THR A 503 -16.94 18.92 23.88
N ALA A 504 -16.90 17.59 23.75
CA ALA A 504 -17.89 16.70 24.34
C ALA A 504 -17.28 15.33 24.81
N ILE A 505 -17.98 14.54 25.64
CA ILE A 505 -17.39 13.62 26.67
C ILE A 505 -18.16 12.27 26.94
N VAL A 506 -17.44 11.20 27.36
CA VAL A 506 -17.66 9.72 27.19
C VAL A 506 -17.73 8.81 28.49
N LEU A 507 -18.86 8.41 29.11
CA LEU A 507 -18.90 7.52 30.34
C LEU A 507 -19.08 5.98 30.11
N LEU A 508 -18.70 5.13 31.10
CA LEU A 508 -19.12 3.72 31.40
C LEU A 508 -18.65 3.17 32.79
N ASN A 509 -19.57 2.78 33.68
CA ASN A 509 -19.32 2.02 34.94
C ASN A 509 -19.90 0.59 34.87
N ASP A 510 -19.61 -0.32 35.80
CA ASP A 510 -18.59 -0.27 36.86
C ASP A 510 -17.39 -1.18 36.49
N VAL A 511 -17.23 -1.42 35.17
CA VAL A 511 -16.40 -2.53 34.64
C VAL A 511 -15.34 -2.08 33.63
N GLN A 512 -15.53 -1.02 32.83
CA GLN A 512 -14.49 -0.51 31.90
C GLN A 512 -14.56 0.99 31.41
N THR A 513 -14.98 2.19 30.99
CA THR A 513 -14.12 3.32 30.62
C THR A 513 -14.93 4.62 30.63
N ILE A 514 -14.38 5.70 31.19
CA ILE A 514 -15.14 6.88 31.64
C ILE A 514 -14.44 8.20 31.31
N LEU A 515 -15.24 9.22 31.00
CA LEU A 515 -14.93 10.64 30.86
C LEU A 515 -16.27 11.37 31.09
N CYS A 516 -16.37 12.38 31.98
CA CYS A 516 -17.66 12.68 32.63
C CYS A 516 -18.53 13.88 32.17
N GLY A 517 -17.97 15.02 31.73
CA GLY A 517 -18.79 16.15 31.27
C GLY A 517 -17.99 17.33 30.70
N VAL A 518 -18.70 18.25 30.03
CA VAL A 518 -18.14 19.30 29.15
C VAL A 518 -18.72 20.69 29.27
N VAL A 519 -17.99 21.65 28.71
CA VAL A 519 -18.12 23.06 29.04
C VAL A 519 -18.02 23.91 27.78
N TYR A 520 -18.97 24.81 27.61
CA TYR A 520 -18.80 26.05 26.86
C TYR A 520 -19.71 27.13 27.48
N GLU A 521 -19.42 28.40 27.21
CA GLU A 521 -20.23 29.57 27.59
C GLU A 521 -20.79 29.60 29.03
N GLY A 522 -19.99 29.11 29.99
CA GLY A 522 -20.18 29.41 31.41
C GLY A 522 -21.08 28.47 32.20
N ARG A 523 -21.46 27.30 31.67
CA ARG A 523 -22.05 26.21 32.47
C ARG A 523 -21.20 24.94 32.40
N PHE A 524 -20.63 24.59 33.55
CA PHE A 524 -19.84 23.38 33.75
C PHE A 524 -20.77 22.18 33.85
N LEU A 525 -20.44 21.13 33.10
CA LEU A 525 -21.11 19.85 33.16
C LEU A 525 -20.02 18.86 33.64
N PRO A 526 -20.07 18.29 34.86
CA PRO A 526 -18.86 17.92 35.59
C PRO A 526 -17.97 16.81 35.04
N LEU A 527 -16.66 17.05 35.17
CA LEU A 527 -15.53 16.13 34.97
C LEU A 527 -14.57 16.31 36.16
N ASN A 528 -13.78 15.29 36.55
CA ASN A 528 -12.72 15.48 37.54
C ASN A 528 -11.39 14.79 37.18
N ILE A 529 -10.59 15.49 36.37
CA ILE A 529 -9.13 15.43 36.43
C ILE A 529 -8.70 16.85 36.81
N SER A 530 -8.49 17.09 38.11
CA SER A 530 -8.62 18.41 38.77
C SER A 530 -7.58 19.49 38.40
N LYS A 531 -6.75 19.26 37.38
CA LYS A 531 -5.58 20.08 37.00
C LYS A 531 -5.35 20.20 35.48
N LEU A 532 -6.40 20.04 34.67
CA LEU A 532 -6.30 19.86 33.21
C LEU A 532 -5.21 20.69 32.50
N PHE A 533 -5.13 22.00 32.78
CA PHE A 533 -4.00 22.85 32.37
C PHE A 533 -3.62 23.84 33.48
N SER A 534 -2.75 23.39 34.38
CA SER A 534 -1.82 24.25 35.12
C SER A 534 -0.42 23.68 34.88
N ASP A 535 0.51 24.38 34.21
CA ASP A 535 0.52 25.80 33.82
C ASP A 535 0.02 26.11 32.38
#